data_AF-A0A0H5DRV1-F1
#
_entry.id   AF-A0A0H5DRV1-F1
#
_cell.length_a   1.000
_cell.length_b   1.000
_cell.length_c   1.000
_cell.angle_alpha   90.00
_cell.angle_beta   90.00
_cell.angle_gamma   90.00
#
_symmetry.space_group_name_H-M   'P 1'
#
loop_
_entity.id
_entity.type
_entity.pdbx_description
1 polymer ?
#
loop_
_entity_poly.entity_id
_entity_poly.type
_entity_poly.pdbx_seq_one_letter_code
_entity_poly.pdbx_strand_id
1 'polypeptide(L)'
;MLKIDESLKEFSYALRTGQQVNVTKSGHWYVEGWFMRIIRWLFDLDTPRLKNIASAVHKVFDAIEQEPLKLEQPGKKLRIVLKVAAAARKAIKDSSMYDGVSEKNLLKRKITALKYRIGEEHGGWDKKPEPDSDAFSKVSELAKGYKEKLWQFAGDDKNLHEEDLKRLKEVACYPQFVRMLEKDPVLREEYFSATIRYLNPPDVYIEYPELSKRLKASYICGSIGRFAYNVPLKISVQGAERSKTVTMPFDGMEFSVLDPKATVIFGDGHQNTVEAIFKDMYNKNYGPGDYYFTGPNGFIRWNYHKMASYNELKQEWEPVNLTQPNWWENLPEFETLTKEELKKRFDLKRDIQDGEWVVVSLAAKQNDRLRIDDCHGYCEVAIPKGDGTYGYYPFGKYATRFPQGALEFLSFVSNTVPAEIVYPDPNPSYSGIRQQAAHPRIVSEAKGRKYLEQIRTDIQKGREGNLVFQFAWENCAYTVQDWADRAFCKKGACNQTPHLFIAPLVDAGAVEPLDSLIGIFKDLPQGMQDALVGTTASLLGSARGLVIEDDNGKKVKKSVEKSPFHQGFELDGNKVYHHIHLPSQLHRQIKKGKLPGVIWSGFQRMQITSRTPT
;
A
#
# COMPACT_ATOMS: atom_id res chain seq x y z
N MET A 1 -26.28 -36.18 -5.76
CA MET A 1 -25.44 -35.30 -4.91
C MET A 1 -25.97 -33.89 -5.06
N LEU A 2 -26.10 -33.13 -3.98
CA LEU A 2 -26.66 -31.77 -4.00
C LEU A 2 -25.55 -30.75 -3.73
N LYS A 3 -25.63 -29.55 -4.31
CA LYS A 3 -24.75 -28.46 -3.90
C LYS A 3 -25.19 -27.90 -2.55
N ILE A 4 -24.23 -27.52 -1.71
CA ILE A 4 -24.51 -27.09 -0.32
C ILE A 4 -25.37 -25.83 -0.26
N ASP A 5 -25.10 -24.84 -1.12
CA ASP A 5 -25.85 -23.58 -1.22
C ASP A 5 -27.33 -23.78 -1.59
N GLU A 6 -27.63 -24.79 -2.39
CA GLU A 6 -28.98 -25.18 -2.81
C GLU A 6 -29.71 -26.08 -1.78
N SER A 7 -28.98 -26.67 -0.82
CA SER A 7 -29.51 -27.67 0.12
C SER A 7 -29.04 -27.49 1.57
N LEU A 8 -28.92 -26.22 1.99
CA LEU A 8 -28.41 -25.84 3.31
C LEU A 8 -29.20 -26.47 4.47
N LYS A 9 -30.51 -26.68 4.31
CA LYS A 9 -31.37 -27.25 5.38
C LYS A 9 -31.06 -28.73 5.59
N GLU A 10 -31.01 -29.49 4.51
CA GLU A 10 -30.73 -30.92 4.46
C GLU A 10 -29.30 -31.18 4.95
N PHE A 11 -28.34 -30.38 4.50
CA PHE A 11 -26.96 -30.43 4.95
C PHE A 11 -26.83 -30.13 6.45
N SER A 12 -27.51 -29.09 6.94
CA SER A 12 -27.56 -28.78 8.37
C SER A 12 -28.16 -29.91 9.20
N TYR A 13 -29.22 -30.54 8.70
CA TYR A 13 -29.87 -31.65 9.38
C TYR A 13 -28.94 -32.88 9.47
N ALA A 14 -28.27 -33.23 8.38
CA ALA A 14 -27.32 -34.33 8.34
C ALA A 14 -26.16 -34.14 9.34
N LEU A 15 -25.56 -32.94 9.38
CA LEU A 15 -24.49 -32.63 10.34
C LEU A 15 -24.97 -32.69 11.80
N ARG A 16 -26.17 -32.16 12.11
CA ARG A 16 -26.69 -32.14 13.48
C ARG A 16 -27.11 -33.51 14.00
N THR A 17 -27.53 -34.40 13.12
CA THR A 17 -27.91 -35.78 13.46
C THR A 17 -26.72 -36.74 13.52
N GLY A 18 -25.49 -36.23 13.37
CA GLY A 18 -24.27 -37.04 13.45
C GLY A 18 -24.05 -37.94 12.23
N GLN A 19 -24.74 -37.69 11.12
CA GLN A 19 -24.48 -38.43 9.88
C GLN A 19 -23.07 -38.09 9.38
N GLN A 20 -22.34 -39.11 8.89
CA GLN A 20 -21.05 -38.87 8.25
C GLN A 20 -21.25 -38.26 6.87
N VAL A 21 -21.18 -36.94 6.82
CA VAL A 21 -21.26 -36.16 5.60
C VAL A 21 -19.88 -36.02 4.98
N ASN A 22 -19.83 -36.06 3.65
CA ASN A 22 -18.66 -35.74 2.88
C ASN A 22 -18.97 -34.70 1.80
N VAL A 23 -17.96 -33.90 1.45
CA VAL A 23 -18.06 -32.80 0.51
C VAL A 23 -16.95 -32.93 -0.53
N THR A 24 -17.35 -32.90 -1.79
CA THR A 24 -16.44 -32.91 -2.94
C THR A 24 -15.76 -31.55 -3.09
N LYS A 25 -14.64 -31.50 -3.84
CA LYS A 25 -13.96 -30.24 -4.17
C LYS A 25 -14.87 -29.22 -4.88
N SER A 26 -15.85 -29.73 -5.63
CA SER A 26 -16.85 -28.94 -6.35
C SER A 26 -18.00 -28.38 -5.48
N GLY A 27 -18.01 -28.67 -4.17
CA GLY A 27 -19.04 -28.18 -3.24
C GLY A 27 -20.31 -29.04 -3.17
N HIS A 28 -20.38 -30.14 -3.91
CA HIS A 28 -21.45 -31.13 -3.75
C HIS A 28 -21.23 -31.98 -2.51
N TRP A 29 -22.30 -32.31 -1.79
CA TRP A 29 -22.26 -33.14 -0.60
C TRP A 29 -23.15 -34.37 -0.70
N TYR A 30 -22.84 -35.36 0.13
CA TYR A 30 -23.62 -36.58 0.31
C TYR A 30 -23.36 -37.19 1.70
N VAL A 31 -24.26 -38.08 2.13
CA VAL A 31 -24.08 -38.89 3.34
C VAL A 31 -23.37 -40.18 2.96
N GLU A 32 -22.29 -40.51 3.64
CA GLU A 32 -21.50 -41.71 3.35
C GLU A 32 -22.18 -42.96 3.87
N GLY A 33 -22.20 -43.99 3.00
CA GLY A 33 -22.59 -45.35 3.35
C GLY A 33 -21.58 -46.00 4.30
N TRP A 34 -22.03 -46.98 5.08
CA TRP A 34 -21.28 -47.58 6.18
C TRP A 34 -19.91 -48.16 5.76
N PHE A 35 -19.80 -48.77 4.57
CA PHE A 35 -18.55 -49.34 4.06
C PHE A 35 -17.44 -48.30 3.88
N MET A 36 -17.76 -47.13 3.35
CA MET A 36 -16.79 -46.04 3.18
C MET A 36 -16.32 -45.47 4.51
N ARG A 37 -17.14 -45.55 5.58
CA ARG A 37 -16.75 -45.12 6.93
C ARG A 37 -15.63 -45.99 7.48
N ILE A 38 -15.72 -47.31 7.26
CA ILE A 38 -14.68 -48.27 7.66
C ILE A 38 -13.38 -47.99 6.92
N ILE A 39 -13.45 -47.77 5.61
CA ILE A 39 -12.28 -47.41 4.80
C ILE A 39 -11.63 -46.13 5.33
N ARG A 40 -12.39 -45.06 5.57
CA ARG A 40 -11.80 -43.80 6.05
C ARG A 40 -11.17 -43.91 7.42
N TRP A 41 -11.79 -44.65 8.33
CA TRP A 41 -11.25 -44.90 9.65
C TRP A 41 -9.91 -45.66 9.55
N LEU A 42 -9.81 -46.64 8.66
CA LEU A 42 -8.57 -47.40 8.42
C LEU A 42 -7.45 -46.56 7.78
N PHE A 43 -7.79 -45.53 7.00
CA PHE A 43 -6.83 -44.71 6.23
C PHE A 43 -6.67 -43.27 6.74
N ASP A 44 -7.17 -42.93 7.94
CA ASP A 44 -7.12 -41.58 8.52
C ASP A 44 -7.63 -40.47 7.57
N LEU A 45 -8.72 -40.76 6.85
CA LEU A 45 -9.30 -39.83 5.85
C LEU A 45 -10.34 -38.87 6.46
N ASP A 46 -10.46 -38.84 7.78
CA ASP A 46 -11.39 -37.94 8.49
C ASP A 46 -10.89 -36.49 8.51
N THR A 47 -9.58 -36.28 8.62
CA THR A 47 -8.99 -34.93 8.56
C THR A 47 -9.28 -34.23 7.21
N PRO A 48 -9.01 -34.84 6.04
CA PRO A 48 -9.41 -34.29 4.74
C PRO A 48 -10.92 -34.04 4.60
N ARG A 49 -11.77 -34.91 5.18
CA ARG A 49 -13.23 -34.76 5.16
C ARG A 49 -13.67 -33.49 5.87
N LEU A 50 -13.19 -33.29 7.10
CA LEU A 50 -13.53 -32.14 7.93
C LEU A 50 -13.01 -30.84 7.33
N LYS A 51 -11.81 -30.85 6.73
CA LYS A 51 -11.29 -29.73 5.93
C LYS A 51 -12.20 -29.37 4.76
N ASN A 52 -12.69 -30.36 4.01
CA ASN A 52 -13.61 -30.11 2.90
C ASN A 52 -14.95 -29.55 3.37
N ILE A 53 -15.49 -30.04 4.49
CA ILE A 53 -16.70 -29.49 5.11
C ILE A 53 -16.47 -28.03 5.50
N ALA A 54 -15.40 -27.72 6.23
CA ALA A 54 -15.07 -26.37 6.65
C ALA A 54 -14.91 -25.42 5.45
N SER A 55 -14.13 -25.85 4.44
CA SER A 55 -13.90 -25.09 3.21
C SER A 55 -15.20 -24.79 2.46
N ALA A 56 -16.10 -25.77 2.35
CA ALA A 56 -17.35 -25.55 1.66
C ALA A 56 -18.30 -24.61 2.43
N VAL A 57 -18.34 -24.72 3.76
CA VAL A 57 -19.08 -23.76 4.59
C VAL A 57 -18.48 -22.36 4.48
N HIS A 58 -17.15 -22.21 4.47
CA HIS A 58 -16.51 -20.91 4.22
C HIS A 58 -16.98 -20.29 2.90
N LYS A 59 -16.99 -21.06 1.80
CA LYS A 59 -17.46 -20.59 0.50
C LYS A 59 -18.91 -20.08 0.52
N VAL A 60 -19.78 -20.68 1.35
CA VAL A 60 -21.16 -20.19 1.54
C VAL A 60 -21.16 -18.81 2.20
N PHE A 61 -20.34 -18.58 3.22
CA PHE A 61 -20.19 -17.25 3.82
C PHE A 61 -19.59 -16.25 2.84
N ASP A 62 -18.58 -16.65 2.05
CA ASP A 62 -17.95 -15.80 1.04
C ASP A 62 -18.99 -15.31 0.02
N ALA A 63 -19.85 -16.20 -0.47
CA ALA A 63 -20.92 -15.85 -1.41
C ALA A 63 -21.94 -14.89 -0.78
N ILE A 64 -22.33 -15.11 0.49
CA ILE A 64 -23.26 -14.21 1.20
C ILE A 64 -22.66 -12.83 1.40
N GLU A 65 -21.35 -12.74 1.60
CA GLU A 65 -20.65 -11.47 1.76
C GLU A 65 -20.64 -10.64 0.48
N GLN A 66 -20.68 -11.28 -0.69
CA GLN A 66 -20.71 -10.63 -2.00
C GLN A 66 -22.06 -10.03 -2.38
N GLU A 67 -23.14 -10.38 -1.66
CA GLU A 67 -24.48 -9.86 -1.91
C GLU A 67 -24.79 -8.69 -0.96
N PRO A 68 -25.40 -7.57 -1.41
CA PRO A 68 -25.96 -6.56 -0.53
C PRO A 68 -27.02 -7.14 0.41
N LEU A 69 -27.06 -6.65 1.64
CA LEU A 69 -27.96 -7.17 2.66
C LEU A 69 -29.22 -6.32 2.74
N LYS A 70 -30.37 -6.89 2.35
CA LYS A 70 -31.67 -6.21 2.40
C LYS A 70 -32.20 -6.15 3.84
N LEU A 71 -32.48 -4.95 4.35
CA LEU A 71 -32.84 -4.76 5.77
C LEU A 71 -34.28 -5.17 6.11
N GLU A 72 -35.22 -5.13 5.17
CA GLU A 72 -36.63 -5.47 5.44
C GLU A 72 -36.86 -6.96 5.68
N GLN A 73 -35.94 -7.84 5.26
CA GLN A 73 -36.00 -9.26 5.54
C GLN A 73 -34.60 -9.85 5.76
N PRO A 74 -34.12 -9.90 7.01
CA PRO A 74 -33.00 -10.74 7.42
C PRO A 74 -33.35 -12.21 7.15
N GLY A 75 -33.14 -12.64 5.91
CA GLY A 75 -33.84 -13.78 5.34
C GLY A 75 -33.68 -15.03 6.19
N LYS A 76 -34.74 -15.86 6.27
CA LYS A 76 -34.70 -17.22 6.83
C LYS A 76 -33.43 -17.98 6.38
N LYS A 77 -32.93 -17.69 5.17
CA LYS A 77 -31.65 -18.16 4.59
C LYS A 77 -30.44 -17.87 5.49
N LEU A 78 -30.22 -16.64 5.97
CA LEU A 78 -29.05 -16.27 6.78
C LEU A 78 -29.05 -17.00 8.14
N ARG A 79 -30.23 -17.12 8.77
CA ARG A 79 -30.38 -17.92 10.00
C ARG A 79 -30.10 -19.40 9.78
N ILE A 80 -30.44 -19.95 8.60
CA ILE A 80 -30.09 -21.34 8.24
C ILE A 80 -28.57 -21.47 8.08
N VAL A 81 -27.91 -20.51 7.44
CA VAL A 81 -26.44 -20.50 7.29
C VAL A 81 -25.74 -20.51 8.65
N LEU A 82 -26.19 -19.68 9.60
CA LEU A 82 -25.67 -19.68 10.97
C LEU A 82 -25.84 -21.05 11.65
N LYS A 83 -26.99 -21.73 11.44
CA LYS A 83 -27.22 -23.10 11.94
C LYS A 83 -26.30 -24.13 11.29
N VAL A 84 -26.08 -24.06 9.98
CA VAL A 84 -25.11 -24.90 9.25
C VAL A 84 -23.70 -24.71 9.83
N ALA A 85 -23.28 -23.46 10.00
CA ALA A 85 -21.95 -23.13 10.49
C ALA A 85 -21.71 -23.61 11.93
N ALA A 86 -22.70 -23.47 12.80
CA ALA A 86 -22.65 -24.00 14.16
C ALA A 86 -22.53 -25.53 14.18
N ALA A 87 -23.28 -26.22 13.30
CA ALA A 87 -23.22 -27.68 13.17
C ALA A 87 -21.87 -28.16 12.63
N ALA A 88 -21.34 -27.49 11.60
CA ALA A 88 -20.01 -27.79 11.05
C ALA A 88 -18.89 -27.56 12.08
N ARG A 89 -18.95 -26.45 12.83
CA ARG A 89 -17.99 -26.16 13.90
C ARG A 89 -18.04 -27.20 15.02
N LYS A 90 -19.24 -27.70 15.38
CA LYS A 90 -19.39 -28.79 16.35
C LYS A 90 -18.77 -30.09 15.82
N ALA A 91 -19.07 -30.47 14.58
CA ALA A 91 -18.49 -31.66 13.95
C ALA A 91 -16.96 -31.63 13.89
N ILE A 92 -16.36 -30.45 13.67
CA ILE A 92 -14.90 -30.25 13.73
C ILE A 92 -14.38 -30.39 15.16
N LYS A 93 -15.06 -29.79 16.15
CA LYS A 93 -14.64 -29.82 17.57
C LYS A 93 -14.68 -31.24 18.17
N ASP A 94 -15.69 -32.02 17.79
CA ASP A 94 -15.93 -33.35 18.37
C ASP A 94 -14.99 -34.42 17.77
N SER A 95 -14.17 -34.06 16.77
CA SER A 95 -13.17 -34.95 16.16
C SER A 95 -11.89 -34.98 16.99
N SER A 96 -11.53 -36.16 17.52
CA SER A 96 -10.29 -36.36 18.28
C SER A 96 -9.03 -36.40 17.39
N MET A 97 -9.17 -36.66 16.09
CA MET A 97 -8.05 -36.82 15.14
C MET A 97 -7.67 -35.54 14.38
N TYR A 98 -8.40 -34.44 14.56
CA TYR A 98 -8.23 -33.22 13.77
C TYR A 98 -8.09 -31.99 14.66
N ASP A 99 -6.89 -31.40 14.70
CA ASP A 99 -6.61 -30.21 15.51
C ASP A 99 -7.31 -28.96 14.95
N GLY A 100 -7.40 -28.81 13.62
CA GLY A 100 -8.35 -27.92 12.92
C GLY A 100 -8.49 -26.47 13.41
N VAL A 101 -7.51 -25.96 14.15
CA VAL A 101 -7.62 -24.71 14.91
C VAL A 101 -7.87 -23.53 13.97
N SER A 102 -7.15 -23.48 12.84
CA SER A 102 -7.27 -22.42 11.85
C SER A 102 -8.67 -22.36 11.24
N GLU A 103 -9.19 -23.50 10.77
CA GLU A 103 -10.52 -23.59 10.16
C GLU A 103 -11.63 -23.29 11.17
N LYS A 104 -11.47 -23.74 12.42
CA LYS A 104 -12.40 -23.44 13.52
C LYS A 104 -12.42 -21.95 13.86
N ASN A 105 -11.26 -21.30 13.91
CA ASN A 105 -11.15 -19.87 14.18
C ASN A 105 -11.72 -19.05 13.02
N LEU A 106 -11.46 -19.44 11.78
CA LEU A 106 -12.03 -18.78 10.60
C LEU A 106 -13.55 -18.93 10.54
N LEU A 107 -14.11 -20.12 10.80
CA LEU A 107 -15.56 -20.31 10.93
C LEU A 107 -16.14 -19.42 12.04
N LYS A 108 -15.48 -19.39 13.21
CA LYS A 108 -15.91 -18.53 14.32
C LYS A 108 -15.92 -17.07 13.90
N ARG A 109 -14.89 -16.60 13.18
CA ARG A 109 -14.79 -15.22 12.67
C ARG A 109 -15.95 -14.91 11.72
N LYS A 110 -16.20 -15.76 10.73
CA LYS A 110 -17.27 -15.56 9.73
C LYS A 110 -18.67 -15.63 10.35
N ILE A 111 -18.89 -16.50 11.34
CA ILE A 111 -20.14 -16.54 12.13
C ILE A 111 -20.33 -15.22 12.87
N THR A 112 -19.32 -14.77 13.61
CA THR A 112 -19.37 -13.51 14.36
C THR A 112 -19.57 -12.31 13.45
N ALA A 113 -18.86 -12.25 12.32
CA ALA A 113 -19.02 -11.21 11.30
C ALA A 113 -20.45 -11.15 10.75
N LEU A 114 -21.02 -12.30 10.36
CA LEU A 114 -22.40 -12.35 9.86
C LEU A 114 -23.39 -11.90 10.93
N LYS A 115 -23.23 -12.33 12.18
CA LYS A 115 -24.09 -11.91 13.31
C LYS A 115 -24.08 -10.40 13.54
N TYR A 116 -22.92 -9.76 13.46
CA TYR A 116 -22.80 -8.30 13.52
C TYR A 116 -23.47 -7.63 12.32
N ARG A 117 -23.21 -8.16 11.12
CA ARG A 117 -23.80 -7.68 9.87
C ARG A 117 -25.33 -7.74 9.91
N ILE A 118 -25.90 -8.76 10.55
CA ILE A 118 -27.35 -8.92 10.76
C ILE A 118 -27.89 -8.33 12.08
N GLY A 119 -27.11 -7.53 12.80
CA GLY A 119 -27.57 -6.86 14.02
C GLY A 119 -27.98 -7.78 15.18
N GLU A 120 -27.72 -9.11 15.11
CA GLU A 120 -28.06 -10.07 16.19
C GLU A 120 -27.30 -9.73 17.49
N GLU A 121 -26.10 -9.16 17.36
CA GLU A 121 -25.22 -8.84 18.49
C GLU A 121 -25.31 -7.36 18.94
N HIS A 122 -25.93 -6.49 18.14
CA HIS A 122 -26.04 -5.04 18.41
C HIS A 122 -27.48 -4.60 18.79
N GLY A 123 -28.39 -5.55 19.01
CA GLY A 123 -29.79 -5.24 19.34
C GLY A 123 -30.58 -4.64 18.17
N GLY A 124 -30.11 -4.83 16.93
CA GLY A 124 -30.66 -4.24 15.72
C GLY A 124 -29.58 -3.72 14.77
N TRP A 125 -30.01 -3.29 13.58
CA TRP A 125 -29.16 -2.99 12.42
C TRP A 125 -28.85 -1.50 12.31
N ASP A 126 -29.73 -0.67 12.87
CA ASP A 126 -29.68 0.81 12.83
C ASP A 126 -28.98 1.43 14.04
N LYS A 127 -28.64 0.64 15.05
CA LYS A 127 -27.93 1.13 16.25
C LYS A 127 -26.46 0.76 16.14
N LYS A 128 -25.59 1.75 16.04
CA LYS A 128 -24.21 1.57 16.48
C LYS A 128 -24.25 1.41 18.00
N PRO A 129 -23.85 0.26 18.55
CA PRO A 129 -23.85 0.11 20.00
C PRO A 129 -22.82 1.07 20.59
N GLU A 130 -23.06 1.51 21.81
CA GLU A 130 -22.07 2.29 22.55
C GLU A 130 -20.77 1.48 22.72
N PRO A 131 -19.59 2.11 22.66
CA PRO A 131 -18.33 1.44 22.90
C PRO A 131 -18.31 0.79 24.30
N ASP A 132 -18.02 -0.51 24.36
CA ASP A 132 -17.83 -1.21 25.63
C ASP A 132 -16.49 -0.79 26.26
N SER A 133 -16.52 -0.28 27.50
CA SER A 133 -15.33 0.26 28.15
C SER A 133 -14.25 -0.79 28.44
N ASP A 134 -14.64 -2.02 28.77
CA ASP A 134 -13.72 -3.13 29.00
C ASP A 134 -13.08 -3.58 27.69
N ALA A 135 -13.90 -3.72 26.63
CA ALA A 135 -13.43 -4.01 25.29
C ALA A 135 -12.47 -2.94 24.77
N PHE A 136 -12.77 -1.65 25.01
CA PHE A 136 -11.90 -0.53 24.64
C PHE A 136 -10.55 -0.58 25.34
N SER A 137 -10.55 -0.82 26.67
CA SER A 137 -9.32 -0.95 27.45
C SER A 137 -8.44 -2.08 26.90
N LYS A 138 -9.02 -3.27 26.71
CA LYS A 138 -8.30 -4.45 26.21
C LYS A 138 -7.76 -4.28 24.80
N VAL A 139 -8.58 -3.79 23.86
CA VAL A 139 -8.12 -3.61 22.48
C VAL A 139 -7.04 -2.52 22.39
N SER A 140 -7.09 -1.50 23.27
CA SER A 140 -6.05 -0.47 23.36
C SER A 140 -4.72 -1.04 23.86
N GLU A 141 -4.75 -1.90 24.89
CA GLU A 141 -3.54 -2.59 25.38
C GLU A 141 -2.94 -3.48 24.28
N LEU A 142 -3.78 -4.25 23.57
CA LEU A 142 -3.34 -5.09 22.46
C LEU A 142 -2.72 -4.26 21.32
N ALA A 143 -3.31 -3.11 20.99
CA ALA A 143 -2.82 -2.22 19.93
C ALA A 143 -1.50 -1.54 20.32
N LYS A 144 -1.33 -1.17 21.59
CA LYS A 144 -0.06 -0.65 22.13
C LYS A 144 1.04 -1.70 21.99
N GLY A 145 0.80 -2.92 22.47
CA GLY A 145 1.74 -4.03 22.33
C GLY A 145 2.04 -4.41 20.87
N TYR A 146 1.12 -4.16 19.94
CA TYR A 146 1.36 -4.30 18.51
C TYR A 146 2.33 -3.24 17.98
N LYS A 147 2.09 -1.95 18.25
CA LYS A 147 2.97 -0.85 17.81
C LYS A 147 4.39 -0.96 18.39
N GLU A 148 4.51 -1.37 19.65
CA GLU A 148 5.81 -1.56 20.33
C GLU A 148 6.72 -2.54 19.57
N LYS A 149 6.15 -3.60 18.96
CA LYS A 149 6.90 -4.63 18.22
C LYS A 149 7.38 -4.19 16.83
N LEU A 150 6.79 -3.14 16.26
CA LEU A 150 7.01 -2.75 14.87
C LEU A 150 8.13 -1.73 14.73
N TRP A 151 9.27 -2.12 14.16
CA TRP A 151 10.46 -1.28 14.01
C TRP A 151 10.17 0.06 13.30
N GLN A 152 9.20 0.09 12.37
CA GLN A 152 8.91 1.27 11.57
C GLN A 152 8.31 2.41 12.42
N PHE A 153 7.54 2.10 13.45
CA PHE A 153 7.07 3.10 14.40
C PHE A 153 8.22 3.45 15.34
N ALA A 154 8.60 4.72 15.44
CA ALA A 154 9.73 5.18 16.24
C ALA A 154 9.37 6.41 17.07
N GLY A 155 9.96 6.55 18.26
CA GLY A 155 9.64 7.66 19.17
C GLY A 155 8.15 7.69 19.51
N ASP A 156 7.54 8.86 19.37
CA ASP A 156 6.12 9.07 19.70
C ASP A 156 5.15 8.26 18.83
N ASP A 157 5.56 7.83 17.64
CA ASP A 157 4.74 6.99 16.75
C ASP A 157 4.43 5.60 17.38
N LYS A 158 5.19 5.19 18.40
CA LYS A 158 4.93 3.99 19.20
C LYS A 158 3.68 4.12 20.07
N ASN A 159 3.31 5.34 20.45
CA ASN A 159 2.10 5.61 21.22
C ASN A 159 0.86 5.50 20.34
N LEU A 160 -0.31 5.34 20.97
CA LEU A 160 -1.59 5.41 20.27
C LEU A 160 -1.88 6.87 19.95
N HIS A 161 -2.00 7.18 18.65
CA HIS A 161 -2.41 8.48 18.15
C HIS A 161 -3.92 8.66 18.35
N GLU A 162 -4.42 9.91 18.31
CA GLU A 162 -5.86 10.21 18.44
C GLU A 162 -6.72 9.42 17.45
N GLU A 163 -6.27 9.33 16.20
CA GLU A 163 -6.91 8.50 15.17
C GLU A 163 -6.90 7.00 15.51
N ASP A 164 -5.83 6.48 16.13
CA ASP A 164 -5.84 5.08 16.60
C ASP A 164 -6.91 4.88 17.67
N LEU A 165 -6.97 5.79 18.64
CA LEU A 165 -7.96 5.73 19.72
C LEU A 165 -9.39 5.83 19.17
N LYS A 166 -9.62 6.67 18.16
CA LYS A 166 -10.91 6.75 17.46
C LYS A 166 -11.29 5.41 16.83
N ARG A 167 -10.35 4.77 16.10
CA ARG A 167 -10.59 3.43 15.55
C ARG A 167 -10.82 2.39 16.62
N LEU A 168 -10.04 2.40 17.70
CA LEU A 168 -10.18 1.47 18.82
C LEU A 168 -11.52 1.62 19.54
N LYS A 169 -12.06 2.84 19.67
CA LYS A 169 -13.43 3.08 20.15
C LYS A 169 -14.46 2.45 19.22
N GLU A 170 -14.30 2.56 17.90
CA GLU A 170 -15.16 1.88 16.93
C GLU A 170 -15.07 0.35 17.06
N VAL A 171 -13.88 -0.23 17.35
CA VAL A 171 -13.73 -1.68 17.59
C VAL A 171 -14.41 -2.12 18.88
N ALA A 172 -14.42 -1.27 19.91
CA ALA A 172 -15.01 -1.57 21.20
C ALA A 172 -16.54 -1.74 21.14
N CYS A 173 -17.18 -1.29 20.06
CA CYS A 173 -18.56 -1.63 19.72
C CYS A 173 -18.75 -3.14 19.42
N TYR A 174 -17.67 -3.89 19.19
CA TYR A 174 -17.66 -5.31 18.79
C TYR A 174 -16.98 -6.20 19.84
N PRO A 175 -17.53 -6.34 21.07
CA PRO A 175 -16.84 -7.01 22.18
C PRO A 175 -16.55 -8.50 21.93
N GLN A 176 -17.38 -9.20 21.14
CA GLN A 176 -17.07 -10.59 20.77
C GLN A 176 -15.85 -10.67 19.86
N PHE A 177 -15.67 -9.70 18.96
CA PHE A 177 -14.51 -9.61 18.09
C PHE A 177 -13.25 -9.26 18.90
N VAL A 178 -13.33 -8.34 19.86
CA VAL A 178 -12.21 -8.04 20.78
C VAL A 178 -11.75 -9.30 21.51
N ARG A 179 -12.67 -10.09 22.07
CA ARG A 179 -12.35 -11.40 22.68
C ARG A 179 -11.70 -12.40 21.71
N MET A 180 -11.88 -12.23 20.40
CA MET A 180 -11.17 -13.03 19.40
C MET A 180 -9.76 -12.52 19.17
N LEU A 181 -9.55 -11.20 19.11
CA LEU A 181 -8.20 -10.60 19.00
C LEU A 181 -7.29 -10.99 20.17
N GLU A 182 -7.85 -11.10 21.38
CA GLU A 182 -7.12 -11.59 22.56
C GLU A 182 -6.59 -13.01 22.40
N LYS A 183 -7.39 -13.88 21.77
CA LYS A 183 -7.14 -15.33 21.71
C LYS A 183 -6.41 -15.77 20.45
N ASP A 184 -6.46 -14.96 19.39
CA ASP A 184 -5.92 -15.30 18.07
C ASP A 184 -4.87 -14.26 17.65
N PRO A 185 -3.58 -14.53 17.91
CA PRO A 185 -2.49 -13.63 17.52
C PRO A 185 -2.41 -13.37 16.01
N VAL A 186 -2.81 -14.32 15.18
CA VAL A 186 -2.77 -14.18 13.71
C VAL A 186 -3.85 -13.20 13.27
N LEU A 187 -5.09 -13.39 13.75
CA LEU A 187 -6.17 -12.43 13.51
C LEU A 187 -5.80 -11.04 14.02
N ARG A 188 -5.17 -10.95 15.19
CA ARG A 188 -4.73 -9.68 15.78
C ARG A 188 -3.71 -8.96 14.89
N GLU A 189 -2.69 -9.65 14.40
CA GLU A 189 -1.70 -9.10 13.47
C GLU A 189 -2.34 -8.65 12.16
N GLU A 190 -3.20 -9.50 11.57
CA GLU A 190 -3.93 -9.16 10.35
C GLU A 190 -4.81 -7.92 10.51
N TYR A 191 -5.55 -7.86 11.62
CA TYR A 191 -6.50 -6.79 11.90
C TYR A 191 -5.78 -5.46 12.15
N PHE A 192 -4.82 -5.42 13.08
CA PHE A 192 -4.10 -4.18 13.38
C PHE A 192 -3.22 -3.72 12.22
N SER A 193 -2.73 -4.62 11.37
CA SER A 193 -2.10 -4.22 10.11
C SER A 193 -3.06 -3.45 9.21
N ALA A 194 -4.36 -3.76 9.21
CA ALA A 194 -5.32 -3.04 8.39
C ALA A 194 -5.84 -1.76 9.04
N THR A 195 -6.19 -1.80 10.33
CA THR A 195 -6.96 -0.73 10.99
C THR A 195 -6.11 0.24 11.79
N ILE A 196 -4.95 -0.18 12.31
CA ILE A 196 -4.02 0.71 13.01
C ILE A 196 -2.93 1.18 12.07
N ARG A 197 -2.25 0.27 11.38
CA ARG A 197 -1.15 0.62 10.49
C ARG A 197 -1.62 1.35 9.23
N TYR A 198 -2.71 0.89 8.64
CA TYR A 198 -3.28 1.51 7.43
C TYR A 198 -4.55 2.33 7.71
N LEU A 199 -5.02 2.50 8.94
CA LEU A 199 -6.20 3.32 9.25
C LEU A 199 -7.48 2.99 8.47
N ASN A 200 -7.63 1.75 7.99
CA ASN A 200 -8.83 1.33 7.30
C ASN A 200 -10.04 1.24 8.27
N PRO A 201 -11.29 1.39 7.77
CA PRO A 201 -12.51 1.33 8.58
C PRO A 201 -12.64 0.01 9.38
N PRO A 202 -12.71 0.05 10.71
CA PRO A 202 -12.87 -1.12 11.56
C PRO A 202 -14.06 -2.02 11.23
N ASP A 203 -15.22 -1.42 10.97
CA ASP A 203 -16.48 -2.11 10.74
C ASP A 203 -16.44 -2.99 9.47
N VAL A 204 -15.86 -2.50 8.37
CA VAL A 204 -15.67 -3.29 7.15
C VAL A 204 -14.82 -4.53 7.43
N TYR A 205 -13.76 -4.41 8.24
CA TYR A 205 -12.87 -5.53 8.55
C TYR A 205 -13.45 -6.57 9.51
N ILE A 206 -14.40 -6.16 10.33
CA ILE A 206 -15.10 -7.01 11.29
C ILE A 206 -16.27 -7.71 10.61
N GLU A 207 -17.08 -6.98 9.84
CA GLU A 207 -18.31 -7.49 9.23
C GLU A 207 -18.10 -8.16 7.86
N TYR A 208 -17.06 -7.78 7.11
CA TYR A 208 -16.78 -8.26 5.74
C TYR A 208 -15.35 -8.85 5.63
N PRO A 209 -15.08 -10.00 6.28
CA PRO A 209 -13.75 -10.60 6.31
C PRO A 209 -13.24 -11.08 4.94
N GLU A 210 -14.10 -11.48 3.99
CA GLU A 210 -13.66 -11.90 2.65
C GLU A 210 -13.29 -10.70 1.76
N LEU A 211 -14.08 -9.62 1.77
CA LEU A 211 -13.73 -8.35 1.14
C LEU A 211 -12.41 -7.82 1.71
N SER A 212 -12.24 -7.88 3.03
CA SER A 212 -11.00 -7.46 3.68
C SER A 212 -9.78 -8.24 3.20
N LYS A 213 -9.94 -9.55 2.99
CA LYS A 213 -8.91 -10.39 2.40
C LYS A 213 -8.61 -10.00 0.96
N ARG A 214 -9.63 -9.71 0.14
CA ARG A 214 -9.46 -9.20 -1.25
C ARG A 214 -8.72 -7.86 -1.28
N LEU A 215 -9.15 -6.89 -0.48
CA LEU A 215 -8.51 -5.56 -0.39
C LEU A 215 -7.03 -5.66 -0.02
N LYS A 216 -6.69 -6.55 0.93
CA LYS A 216 -5.31 -6.83 1.33
C LYS A 216 -4.52 -7.52 0.22
N ALA A 217 -5.11 -8.53 -0.43
CA ALA A 217 -4.47 -9.27 -1.51
C ALA A 217 -4.19 -8.39 -2.73
N SER A 218 -5.02 -7.37 -2.97
CA SER A 218 -4.86 -6.40 -4.06
C SER A 218 -3.97 -5.20 -3.74
N TYR A 219 -3.34 -5.15 -2.55
CA TYR A 219 -2.50 -4.03 -2.09
C TYR A 219 -3.20 -2.66 -2.02
N ILE A 220 -4.54 -2.62 -1.95
CA ILE A 220 -5.32 -1.37 -1.95
C ILE A 220 -5.43 -0.75 -0.54
N CYS A 221 -5.22 -1.55 0.52
CA CYS A 221 -5.32 -1.09 1.92
C CYS A 221 -4.48 0.16 2.22
N GLY A 222 -3.31 0.29 1.58
CA GLY A 222 -2.45 1.47 1.72
C GLY A 222 -3.09 2.72 1.13
N SER A 223 -3.65 2.61 -0.07
CA SER A 223 -4.33 3.72 -0.75
C SER A 223 -5.60 4.16 -0.01
N ILE A 224 -6.45 3.23 0.44
CA ILE A 224 -7.64 3.55 1.24
C ILE A 224 -7.22 4.26 2.53
N GLY A 225 -6.19 3.72 3.20
CA GLY A 225 -5.64 4.29 4.42
C GLY A 225 -5.08 5.69 4.28
N ARG A 226 -4.38 5.96 3.17
CA ARG A 226 -3.81 7.26 2.85
C ARG A 226 -4.86 8.36 2.79
N PHE A 227 -6.08 8.01 2.40
CA PHE A 227 -7.20 8.93 2.20
C PHE A 227 -8.35 8.68 3.19
N ALA A 228 -8.10 8.03 4.33
CA ALA A 228 -9.16 7.61 5.25
C ALA A 228 -10.11 8.73 5.74
N TYR A 229 -9.68 10.01 5.74
CA TYR A 229 -10.48 11.18 6.09
C TYR A 229 -11.56 11.50 5.04
N ASN A 230 -11.34 11.15 3.78
CA ASN A 230 -12.36 11.22 2.72
C ASN A 230 -13.33 10.03 2.80
N VAL A 231 -13.17 9.16 3.81
CA VAL A 231 -13.92 7.93 4.04
C VAL A 231 -14.16 7.14 2.73
N PRO A 232 -13.09 6.81 1.99
CA PRO A 232 -13.22 6.23 0.66
C PRO A 232 -13.76 4.80 0.70
N LEU A 233 -13.76 4.14 1.85
CA LEU A 233 -14.38 2.84 2.04
C LEU A 233 -15.37 2.97 3.20
N LYS A 234 -16.65 2.64 2.97
CA LYS A 234 -17.65 2.71 4.02
C LYS A 234 -18.77 1.72 3.83
N ILE A 235 -19.44 1.41 4.93
CA ILE A 235 -20.74 0.74 4.91
C ILE A 235 -21.81 1.81 4.64
N SER A 236 -22.56 1.63 3.55
CA SER A 236 -23.65 2.52 3.16
C SER A 236 -24.99 1.77 3.21
N VAL A 237 -26.06 2.48 3.56
CA VAL A 237 -27.44 1.98 3.47
C VAL A 237 -28.12 2.72 2.33
N GLN A 238 -28.45 2.00 1.26
CA GLN A 238 -28.92 2.60 0.00
C GLN A 238 -30.29 2.06 -0.44
N GLY A 239 -31.04 2.89 -1.18
CA GLY A 239 -32.29 2.52 -1.84
C GLY A 239 -33.51 2.42 -0.92
N ALA A 240 -34.69 2.26 -1.54
CA ALA A 240 -35.97 2.15 -0.84
C ALA A 240 -36.05 0.93 0.09
N GLU A 241 -35.48 -0.21 -0.34
CA GLU A 241 -35.39 -1.44 0.46
C GLU A 241 -34.34 -1.37 1.59
N ARG A 242 -33.68 -0.21 1.76
CA ARG A 242 -32.58 0.06 2.68
C ARG A 242 -31.55 -1.08 2.67
N SER A 243 -30.78 -1.23 1.60
CA SER A 243 -29.77 -2.29 1.51
C SER A 243 -28.43 -1.86 2.11
N LYS A 244 -27.87 -2.67 3.02
CA LYS A 244 -26.52 -2.49 3.60
C LYS A 244 -25.48 -3.04 2.61
N THR A 245 -24.65 -2.14 2.10
CA THR A 245 -23.59 -2.40 1.11
C THR A 245 -22.26 -1.81 1.59
N VAL A 246 -21.14 -2.23 1.00
CA VAL A 246 -19.84 -1.56 1.17
C VAL A 246 -19.52 -0.83 -0.13
N THR A 247 -19.31 0.49 -0.04
CA THR A 247 -19.03 1.34 -1.20
C THR A 247 -17.64 1.95 -1.17
N MET A 248 -17.13 2.25 -2.36
CA MET A 248 -15.89 2.98 -2.61
C MET A 248 -16.02 3.85 -3.87
N PRO A 249 -15.33 4.99 -3.98
CA PRO A 249 -15.44 5.84 -5.16
C PRO A 249 -14.68 5.27 -6.37
N PHE A 250 -15.31 5.39 -7.54
CA PHE A 250 -14.75 5.15 -8.87
C PHE A 250 -15.13 6.37 -9.73
N ASP A 251 -14.14 7.11 -10.24
CA ASP A 251 -14.32 8.44 -10.84
C ASP A 251 -15.21 9.38 -10.01
N GLY A 252 -15.01 9.35 -8.69
CA GLY A 252 -15.76 10.17 -7.73
C GLY A 252 -17.17 9.66 -7.42
N MET A 253 -17.66 8.63 -8.12
CA MET A 253 -18.98 8.05 -7.90
C MET A 253 -18.92 6.86 -6.94
N GLU A 254 -19.79 6.83 -5.93
CA GLU A 254 -19.86 5.70 -5.01
C GLU A 254 -20.39 4.43 -5.70
N PHE A 255 -19.61 3.36 -5.62
CA PHE A 255 -19.94 2.07 -6.22
C PHE A 255 -19.80 0.93 -5.20
N SER A 256 -20.67 -0.08 -5.27
CA SER A 256 -20.58 -1.26 -4.40
C SER A 256 -19.43 -2.17 -4.80
N VAL A 257 -18.60 -2.57 -3.83
CA VAL A 257 -17.46 -3.47 -4.06
C VAL A 257 -17.67 -4.88 -3.49
N LEU A 258 -18.91 -5.20 -3.13
CA LEU A 258 -19.25 -6.53 -2.61
C LEU A 258 -19.16 -7.58 -3.71
N ASP A 259 -19.84 -7.37 -4.84
CA ASP A 259 -19.86 -8.29 -5.98
C ASP A 259 -18.61 -8.08 -6.86
N PRO A 260 -17.68 -9.06 -6.92
CA PRO A 260 -16.50 -8.96 -7.78
C PRO A 260 -16.83 -8.85 -9.28
N LYS A 261 -18.00 -9.31 -9.71
CA LYS A 261 -18.43 -9.30 -11.12
C LYS A 261 -19.21 -8.03 -11.49
N ALA A 262 -19.55 -7.20 -10.51
CA ALA A 262 -20.22 -5.94 -10.80
C ALA A 262 -19.35 -5.08 -11.73
N THR A 263 -19.98 -4.52 -12.75
CA THR A 263 -19.30 -3.72 -13.78
C THR A 263 -19.38 -2.25 -13.42
N VAL A 264 -18.22 -1.61 -13.32
CA VAL A 264 -18.06 -0.17 -13.13
C VAL A 264 -17.98 0.48 -14.51
N ILE A 265 -18.67 1.61 -14.68
CA ILE A 265 -18.58 2.46 -15.88
C ILE A 265 -17.84 3.73 -15.49
N PHE A 266 -16.68 3.97 -16.11
CA PHE A 266 -15.85 5.15 -15.89
C PHE A 266 -16.33 6.33 -16.74
N GLY A 267 -15.88 7.55 -16.43
CA GLY A 267 -16.30 8.78 -17.11
C GLY A 267 -15.94 8.84 -18.60
N ASP A 268 -14.96 8.04 -19.03
CA ASP A 268 -14.58 7.85 -20.44
C ASP A 268 -15.48 6.82 -21.17
N GLY A 269 -16.44 6.21 -20.48
CA GLY A 269 -17.33 5.16 -21.00
C GLY A 269 -16.75 3.75 -20.88
N HIS A 270 -15.52 3.59 -20.39
CA HIS A 270 -14.89 2.29 -20.20
C HIS A 270 -15.63 1.46 -19.16
N GLN A 271 -15.68 0.15 -19.39
CA GLN A 271 -16.36 -0.78 -18.50
C GLN A 271 -15.42 -1.87 -18.04
N ASN A 272 -15.33 -2.07 -16.73
CA ASN A 272 -14.56 -3.17 -16.17
C ASN A 272 -15.16 -3.69 -14.88
N THR A 273 -14.82 -4.92 -14.50
CA THR A 273 -15.33 -5.51 -13.25
C THR A 273 -14.50 -5.07 -12.04
N VAL A 274 -15.12 -5.05 -10.86
CA VAL A 274 -14.41 -4.81 -9.59
C VAL A 274 -13.23 -5.77 -9.43
N GLU A 275 -13.41 -7.05 -9.76
CA GLU A 275 -12.34 -8.06 -9.72
C GLU A 275 -11.16 -7.71 -10.63
N ALA A 276 -11.42 -7.28 -11.86
CA ALA A 276 -10.36 -6.93 -12.81
C ALA A 276 -9.58 -5.69 -12.36
N ILE A 277 -10.26 -4.66 -11.84
CA ILE A 277 -9.61 -3.45 -11.29
C ILE A 277 -8.74 -3.81 -10.07
N PHE A 278 -9.24 -4.68 -9.19
CA PHE A 278 -8.49 -5.15 -8.02
C PHE A 278 -7.28 -6.02 -8.41
N LYS A 279 -7.40 -6.79 -9.49
CA LYS A 279 -6.31 -7.57 -10.07
C LYS A 279 -5.25 -6.69 -10.72
N ASP A 280 -5.66 -5.60 -11.39
CA ASP A 280 -4.73 -4.60 -11.92
C ASP A 280 -3.87 -4.00 -10.81
N MET A 281 -4.48 -3.61 -9.68
CA MET A 281 -3.76 -3.12 -8.51
C MET A 281 -2.78 -4.14 -7.92
N TYR A 282 -3.16 -5.43 -7.87
CA TYR A 282 -2.24 -6.50 -7.48
C TYR A 282 -1.04 -6.60 -8.43
N ASN A 283 -1.31 -6.49 -9.73
CA ASN A 283 -0.30 -6.62 -10.78
C ASN A 283 0.67 -5.44 -10.86
N LYS A 284 0.45 -4.36 -10.10
CA LYS A 284 1.37 -3.21 -10.07
C LYS A 284 2.78 -3.53 -9.56
N ASN A 285 2.96 -4.68 -8.91
CA ASN A 285 4.30 -5.18 -8.59
C ASN A 285 5.07 -5.70 -9.82
N TYR A 286 4.39 -5.88 -10.95
CA TYR A 286 4.94 -6.43 -12.20
C TYR A 286 4.90 -5.44 -13.37
N GLY A 287 4.11 -4.37 -13.28
CA GLY A 287 3.96 -3.36 -14.33
C GLY A 287 3.17 -2.13 -13.89
N PRO A 288 2.92 -1.14 -14.77
CA PRO A 288 2.26 0.12 -14.42
C PRO A 288 0.77 -0.01 -14.10
N GLY A 289 0.08 -1.01 -14.67
CA GLY A 289 -1.38 -1.10 -14.58
C GLY A 289 -2.13 0.06 -15.26
N ASP A 290 -3.44 -0.07 -15.31
CA ASP A 290 -4.34 0.86 -16.02
C ASP A 290 -5.17 1.74 -15.07
N TYR A 291 -5.19 1.41 -13.77
CA TYR A 291 -5.98 2.13 -12.78
C TYR A 291 -5.08 2.75 -11.72
N TYR A 292 -5.50 3.85 -11.11
CA TYR A 292 -4.84 4.43 -9.94
C TYR A 292 -5.87 4.87 -8.89
N PHE A 293 -5.46 4.97 -7.62
CA PHE A 293 -6.33 5.39 -6.52
C PHE A 293 -5.96 6.79 -6.02
N THR A 294 -6.90 7.73 -6.07
CA THR A 294 -6.73 9.14 -5.64
C THR A 294 -7.72 9.51 -4.55
N GLY A 295 -7.44 10.58 -3.80
CA GLY A 295 -8.27 11.01 -2.68
C GLY A 295 -9.69 11.42 -3.10
N PRO A 296 -9.86 12.35 -4.07
CA PRO A 296 -11.18 12.83 -4.48
C PRO A 296 -11.99 11.81 -5.28
N ASN A 297 -11.34 11.05 -6.16
CA ASN A 297 -12.03 10.23 -7.16
C ASN A 297 -12.03 8.73 -6.85
N GLY A 298 -11.25 8.28 -5.86
CA GLY A 298 -11.00 6.86 -5.66
C GLY A 298 -10.30 6.25 -6.87
N PHE A 299 -10.86 5.16 -7.41
CA PHE A 299 -10.32 4.55 -8.62
C PHE A 299 -10.55 5.41 -9.85
N ILE A 300 -9.46 5.73 -10.54
CA ILE A 300 -9.47 6.41 -11.84
C ILE A 300 -8.71 5.56 -12.85
N ARG A 301 -9.04 5.70 -14.14
CA ARG A 301 -8.28 5.07 -15.21
C ARG A 301 -7.09 5.94 -15.59
N TRP A 302 -5.92 5.58 -15.09
CA TRP A 302 -4.73 6.39 -15.18
C TRP A 302 -3.46 5.55 -15.19
N ASN A 303 -2.66 5.68 -16.24
CA ASN A 303 -1.37 5.02 -16.33
C ASN A 303 -0.30 5.94 -15.73
N TYR A 304 0.16 5.61 -14.53
CA TYR A 304 1.04 6.49 -13.76
C TYR A 304 2.47 6.58 -14.31
N HIS A 305 2.93 5.59 -15.08
CA HIS A 305 4.22 5.61 -15.79
C HIS A 305 4.18 6.52 -17.02
N LYS A 306 3.11 6.42 -17.81
CA LYS A 306 2.92 7.25 -19.00
C LYS A 306 2.44 8.67 -18.67
N MET A 307 1.96 8.88 -17.45
CA MET A 307 1.26 10.09 -17.02
C MET A 307 0.14 10.45 -18.02
N ALA A 308 -0.74 9.47 -18.26
CA ALA A 308 -1.69 9.49 -19.35
C ALA A 308 -3.07 9.00 -18.90
N SER A 309 -4.11 9.65 -19.43
CA SER A 309 -5.48 9.14 -19.41
C SER A 309 -5.71 8.30 -20.66
N TYR A 310 -6.61 7.33 -20.62
CA TYR A 310 -6.96 6.56 -21.80
C TYR A 310 -8.03 7.29 -22.61
N ASN A 311 -7.85 7.36 -23.92
CA ASN A 311 -8.84 7.89 -24.84
C ASN A 311 -9.55 6.73 -25.55
N GLU A 312 -10.80 6.47 -25.17
CA GLU A 312 -11.61 5.38 -25.75
C GLU A 312 -11.89 5.55 -27.25
N LEU A 313 -11.97 6.79 -27.76
CA LEU A 313 -12.22 7.01 -29.19
C LEU A 313 -10.99 6.66 -30.04
N LYS A 314 -9.80 6.95 -29.53
CA LYS A 314 -8.53 6.68 -30.21
C LYS A 314 -7.89 5.34 -29.84
N GLN A 315 -8.41 4.67 -28.80
CA GLN A 315 -7.87 3.44 -28.23
C GLN A 315 -6.39 3.57 -27.80
N GLU A 316 -5.99 4.75 -27.32
CA GLU A 316 -4.60 5.06 -26.95
C GLU A 316 -4.50 5.78 -25.62
N TRP A 317 -3.31 5.70 -25.01
CA TRP A 317 -2.97 6.48 -23.82
C TRP A 317 -2.53 7.87 -24.27
N GLU A 318 -3.28 8.89 -23.89
CA GLU A 318 -2.98 10.29 -24.18
C GLU A 318 -2.19 10.91 -23.02
N PRO A 319 -0.87 11.12 -23.19
CA PRO A 319 -0.04 11.67 -22.14
C PRO A 319 -0.37 13.15 -21.91
N VAL A 320 -0.18 13.60 -20.67
CA VAL A 320 -0.40 15.02 -20.30
C VAL A 320 0.35 15.96 -21.24
N ASN A 321 -0.33 17.01 -21.68
CA ASN A 321 0.28 18.05 -22.50
C ASN A 321 1.22 18.93 -21.66
N LEU A 322 2.53 18.82 -21.92
CA LEU A 322 3.57 19.59 -21.22
C LEU A 322 3.81 20.98 -21.81
N THR A 323 3.22 21.32 -22.96
CA THR A 323 3.43 22.63 -23.60
C THR A 323 2.71 23.76 -22.89
N GLN A 324 1.74 23.44 -22.01
CA GLN A 324 0.99 24.43 -21.26
C GLN A 324 1.83 25.00 -20.07
N PRO A 325 1.71 26.30 -19.74
CA PRO A 325 2.46 26.90 -18.64
C PRO A 325 2.22 26.25 -17.27
N ASN A 326 0.97 25.84 -17.00
CA ASN A 326 0.58 25.14 -15.78
C ASN A 326 0.22 23.67 -16.09
N TRP A 327 1.06 22.97 -16.87
CA TRP A 327 0.79 21.60 -17.33
C TRP A 327 0.35 20.61 -16.24
N TRP A 328 0.76 20.83 -14.99
CA TRP A 328 0.37 20.01 -13.83
C TRP A 328 -1.12 20.09 -13.49
N GLU A 329 -1.83 21.14 -13.92
CA GLU A 329 -3.29 21.27 -13.75
C GLU A 329 -4.05 20.22 -14.57
N ASN A 330 -3.41 19.61 -15.57
CA ASN A 330 -3.97 18.49 -16.35
C ASN A 330 -3.70 17.13 -15.71
N LEU A 331 -2.99 17.06 -14.58
CA LEU A 331 -2.81 15.83 -13.84
C LEU A 331 -4.08 15.54 -13.02
N PRO A 332 -4.45 14.26 -12.83
CA PRO A 332 -5.54 13.93 -11.93
C PRO A 332 -5.19 14.38 -10.51
N GLU A 333 -6.14 15.02 -9.84
CA GLU A 333 -5.93 15.49 -8.47
C GLU A 333 -5.65 14.31 -7.52
N PHE A 334 -4.43 14.24 -7.00
CA PHE A 334 -4.08 13.20 -6.04
C PHE A 334 -4.68 13.46 -4.66
N GLU A 335 -4.53 14.69 -4.14
CA GLU A 335 -5.06 15.15 -2.85
C GLU A 335 -5.13 16.69 -2.82
N THR A 336 -6.07 17.25 -2.06
CA THR A 336 -6.12 18.68 -1.69
C THR A 336 -5.91 18.83 -0.19
N LEU A 337 -5.08 19.79 0.22
CA LEU A 337 -4.72 20.04 1.62
C LEU A 337 -4.91 21.50 2.04
N THR A 338 -5.16 21.74 3.32
CA THR A 338 -5.12 23.07 3.93
C THR A 338 -3.69 23.45 4.36
N LYS A 339 -3.47 24.74 4.69
CA LYS A 339 -2.19 25.22 5.24
C LYS A 339 -1.85 24.52 6.56
N GLU A 340 -2.84 24.32 7.40
CA GLU A 340 -2.74 23.68 8.72
C GLU A 340 -2.34 22.21 8.59
N GLU A 341 -2.95 21.51 7.62
CA GLU A 341 -2.61 20.13 7.29
C GLU A 341 -1.15 20.03 6.81
N LEU A 342 -0.72 20.91 5.90
CA LEU A 342 0.67 20.96 5.43
C LEU A 342 1.65 21.26 6.58
N LYS A 343 1.34 22.24 7.42
CA LYS A 343 2.17 22.64 8.57
C LYS A 343 2.37 21.48 9.54
N LYS A 344 1.30 20.79 9.93
CA LYS A 344 1.39 19.66 10.87
C LYS A 344 1.97 18.41 10.21
N ARG A 345 1.63 18.11 8.95
CA ARG A 345 2.16 16.94 8.21
C ARG A 345 3.68 16.99 8.12
N PHE A 346 4.25 18.14 7.76
CA PHE A 346 5.69 18.30 7.56
C PHE A 346 6.44 18.98 8.71
N ASP A 347 5.75 19.27 9.83
CA ASP A 347 6.34 19.97 10.99
C ASP A 347 7.03 21.28 10.57
N LEU A 348 6.32 22.09 9.77
CA LEU A 348 6.85 23.34 9.23
C LEU A 348 7.06 24.35 10.37
N LYS A 349 8.27 24.90 10.46
CA LYS A 349 8.68 25.80 11.54
C LYS A 349 8.11 27.22 11.44
N ARG A 350 7.55 27.58 10.28
CA ARG A 350 6.84 28.84 10.07
C ARG A 350 5.55 28.60 9.28
N ASP A 351 4.65 29.56 9.35
CA ASP A 351 3.43 29.56 8.55
C ASP A 351 3.69 29.80 7.07
N ILE A 352 2.79 29.26 6.24
CA ILE A 352 2.79 29.38 4.78
C ILE A 352 2.01 30.64 4.41
N GLN A 353 2.69 31.59 3.76
CA GLN A 353 2.08 32.82 3.28
C GLN A 353 1.30 32.57 1.97
N ASP A 354 0.44 33.51 1.59
CA ASP A 354 -0.33 33.39 0.35
C ASP A 354 0.59 33.35 -0.88
N GLY A 355 0.30 32.43 -1.80
CA GLY A 355 1.09 32.22 -3.01
C GLY A 355 2.41 31.45 -2.81
N GLU A 356 2.82 31.18 -1.57
CA GLU A 356 3.98 30.30 -1.32
C GLU A 356 3.64 28.84 -1.63
N TRP A 357 4.64 28.09 -2.08
CA TRP A 357 4.53 26.66 -2.36
C TRP A 357 5.29 25.87 -1.29
N VAL A 358 4.95 24.59 -1.13
CA VAL A 358 5.74 23.67 -0.29
C VAL A 358 6.33 22.58 -1.18
N VAL A 359 7.65 22.48 -1.20
CA VAL A 359 8.38 21.42 -1.92
C VAL A 359 9.07 20.53 -0.91
N VAL A 360 8.85 19.22 -1.01
CA VAL A 360 9.34 18.25 -0.04
C VAL A 360 10.18 17.20 -0.74
N SER A 361 11.44 17.07 -0.30
CA SER A 361 12.30 15.95 -0.68
C SER A 361 12.03 14.79 0.28
N LEU A 362 11.68 13.61 -0.25
CA LEU A 362 11.23 12.47 0.55
C LEU A 362 12.07 11.23 0.32
N ALA A 363 12.10 10.39 1.34
CA ALA A 363 12.56 9.01 1.25
C ALA A 363 11.62 8.07 2.00
N ALA A 364 11.37 6.91 1.42
CA ALA A 364 10.68 5.79 2.03
C ALA A 364 11.67 4.64 2.28
N LYS A 365 11.51 3.90 3.39
CA LYS A 365 12.28 2.67 3.63
C LYS A 365 11.46 1.60 4.36
N GLN A 366 11.71 0.33 4.04
CA GLN A 366 11.04 -0.83 4.64
C GLN A 366 11.92 -1.61 5.62
N ASN A 367 13.10 -1.08 5.95
CA ASN A 367 14.01 -1.68 6.93
C ASN A 367 14.67 -0.60 7.81
N ASP A 368 15.06 -0.97 9.04
CA ASP A 368 15.72 -0.07 9.98
C ASP A 368 17.20 0.18 9.61
N ARG A 369 17.84 -0.79 8.93
CA ARG A 369 19.19 -0.69 8.38
C ARG A 369 19.27 0.30 7.22
N LEU A 370 20.50 0.76 6.95
CA LEU A 370 20.83 1.56 5.79
C LEU A 370 20.98 0.62 4.59
N ARG A 371 19.87 0.24 3.94
CA ARG A 371 19.90 -0.69 2.78
C ARG A 371 19.71 0.05 1.47
N ILE A 372 20.35 -0.47 0.43
CA ILE A 372 20.24 0.02 -0.94
C ILE A 372 18.94 -0.43 -1.61
N ASP A 373 18.42 -1.61 -1.25
CA ASP A 373 17.11 -2.11 -1.62
C ASP A 373 16.04 -1.64 -0.62
N ASP A 374 14.77 -1.96 -0.89
CA ASP A 374 13.64 -1.68 0.01
C ASP A 374 13.49 -0.20 0.42
N CYS A 375 14.04 0.71 -0.39
CA CYS A 375 13.95 2.15 -0.19
C CYS A 375 13.68 2.89 -1.51
N HIS A 376 13.16 4.10 -1.42
CA HIS A 376 12.83 4.92 -2.58
C HIS A 376 12.91 6.41 -2.25
N GLY A 377 13.46 7.22 -3.16
CA GLY A 377 13.47 8.68 -3.08
C GLY A 377 12.44 9.27 -4.02
N TYR A 378 11.64 10.23 -3.54
CA TYR A 378 10.61 10.89 -4.33
C TYR A 378 10.41 12.33 -3.85
N CYS A 379 9.57 13.11 -4.52
CA CYS A 379 9.21 14.45 -4.06
C CYS A 379 7.71 14.66 -4.01
N GLU A 380 7.30 15.63 -3.21
CA GLU A 380 5.93 16.12 -3.16
C GLU A 380 5.94 17.64 -3.31
N VAL A 381 5.02 18.15 -4.13
CA VAL A 381 4.85 19.59 -4.36
C VAL A 381 3.42 19.97 -4.00
N ALA A 382 3.26 20.90 -3.07
CA ALA A 382 1.98 21.50 -2.73
C ALA A 382 1.87 22.89 -3.36
N ILE A 383 0.85 23.07 -4.21
CA ILE A 383 0.64 24.26 -5.04
C ILE A 383 -0.67 24.94 -4.62
N PRO A 384 -0.67 26.25 -4.28
CA PRO A 384 -1.88 26.95 -3.85
C PRO A 384 -2.93 27.02 -4.97
N LYS A 385 -4.20 26.75 -4.62
CA LYS A 385 -5.36 26.82 -5.55
C LYS A 385 -6.09 28.17 -5.53
N GLY A 386 -5.72 29.07 -4.62
CA GLY A 386 -6.34 30.40 -4.46
C GLY A 386 -7.54 30.45 -3.51
N ASP A 387 -8.05 29.30 -3.06
CA ASP A 387 -9.18 29.16 -2.13
C ASP A 387 -8.73 28.83 -0.69
N GLY A 388 -7.44 29.07 -0.38
CA GLY A 388 -6.83 28.68 0.90
C GLY A 388 -6.37 27.21 0.96
N THR A 389 -6.62 26.42 -0.10
CA THR A 389 -6.15 25.04 -0.21
C THR A 389 -4.99 24.88 -1.20
N TYR A 390 -4.38 23.70 -1.17
CA TYR A 390 -3.22 23.33 -1.96
C TYR A 390 -3.48 22.01 -2.68
N GLY A 391 -3.31 22.01 -4.01
CA GLY A 391 -3.20 20.77 -4.77
C GLY A 391 -1.87 20.09 -4.47
N TYR A 392 -1.90 18.78 -4.22
CA TYR A 392 -0.74 18.01 -3.78
C TYR A 392 -0.29 17.03 -4.86
N TYR A 393 0.98 17.11 -5.26
CA TYR A 393 1.50 16.39 -6.41
C TYR A 393 2.76 15.58 -6.06
N PRO A 394 2.64 14.24 -5.87
CA PRO A 394 3.79 13.37 -5.64
C PRO A 394 4.42 12.89 -6.96
N PHE A 395 5.71 13.14 -7.16
CA PHE A 395 6.47 12.70 -8.33
C PHE A 395 7.64 11.82 -7.93
N GLY A 396 7.97 10.83 -8.78
CA GLY A 396 9.15 10.00 -8.58
C GLY A 396 9.73 9.50 -9.88
N LYS A 397 10.97 9.01 -9.82
CA LYS A 397 11.66 8.42 -10.97
C LYS A 397 11.78 6.92 -10.78
N TYR A 398 11.42 6.16 -11.82
CA TYR A 398 11.46 4.71 -11.81
C TYR A 398 12.25 4.21 -13.02
N ALA A 399 12.91 3.07 -12.87
CA ALA A 399 13.33 2.29 -14.03
C ALA A 399 12.08 1.77 -14.75
N THR A 400 12.10 1.71 -16.08
CA THR A 400 10.97 1.18 -16.87
C THR A 400 10.71 -0.30 -16.62
N ARG A 401 11.73 -1.03 -16.15
CA ARG A 401 11.62 -2.42 -15.71
C ARG A 401 12.47 -2.64 -14.46
N PHE A 402 11.85 -3.19 -13.43
CA PHE A 402 12.54 -3.67 -12.23
C PHE A 402 12.98 -5.13 -12.39
N PRO A 403 14.07 -5.53 -11.69
CA PRO A 403 14.56 -6.90 -11.72
C PRO A 403 13.59 -7.86 -11.02
N GLN A 404 13.38 -9.05 -11.59
CA GLN A 404 12.46 -10.08 -11.07
C GLN A 404 13.15 -11.19 -10.26
N GLY A 405 14.44 -11.04 -9.95
CA GLY A 405 15.19 -12.01 -9.16
C GLY A 405 16.59 -11.53 -8.79
N ALA A 406 17.31 -12.30 -7.96
CA ALA A 406 18.61 -11.90 -7.41
C ALA A 406 19.68 -11.65 -8.49
N LEU A 407 19.77 -12.49 -9.53
CA LEU A 407 20.73 -12.31 -10.62
C LEU A 407 20.42 -11.07 -11.47
N GLU A 408 19.13 -10.86 -11.79
CA GLU A 408 18.70 -9.63 -12.47
C GLU A 408 19.00 -8.40 -11.60
N PHE A 409 18.80 -8.50 -10.28
CA PHE A 409 19.10 -7.42 -9.34
C PHE A 409 20.59 -7.08 -9.31
N LEU A 410 21.49 -8.07 -9.24
CA LEU A 410 22.94 -7.86 -9.31
C LEU A 410 23.36 -7.19 -10.63
N SER A 411 22.77 -7.61 -11.75
CA SER A 411 23.01 -6.94 -13.03
C SER A 411 22.41 -5.54 -13.06
N PHE A 412 21.27 -5.32 -12.42
CA PHE A 412 20.57 -4.03 -12.40
C PHE A 412 21.35 -2.97 -11.62
N VAL A 413 21.91 -3.32 -10.45
CA VAL A 413 22.65 -2.37 -9.60
C VAL A 413 23.91 -1.81 -10.27
N SER A 414 24.46 -2.54 -11.24
CA SER A 414 25.65 -2.15 -12.00
C SER A 414 25.33 -1.63 -13.40
N ASN A 415 24.08 -1.69 -13.87
CA ASN A 415 23.72 -1.31 -15.24
C ASN A 415 23.07 0.09 -15.31
N THR A 416 22.99 0.64 -16.51
CA THR A 416 22.17 1.81 -16.85
C THR A 416 20.97 1.35 -17.67
N VAL A 417 19.77 1.70 -17.24
CA VAL A 417 18.51 1.29 -17.89
C VAL A 417 17.63 2.51 -18.19
N PRO A 418 16.61 2.40 -19.06
CA PRO A 418 15.71 3.52 -19.31
C PRO A 418 14.90 3.85 -18.06
N ALA A 419 14.53 5.12 -17.93
CA ALA A 419 13.75 5.62 -16.80
C ALA A 419 12.56 6.45 -17.25
N GLU A 420 11.59 6.56 -16.36
CA GLU A 420 10.42 7.43 -16.51
C GLU A 420 10.22 8.23 -15.22
N ILE A 421 9.67 9.43 -15.36
CA ILE A 421 9.07 10.15 -14.25
C ILE A 421 7.62 9.70 -14.18
N VAL A 422 7.21 9.28 -12.99
CA VAL A 422 5.87 8.76 -12.75
C VAL A 422 5.07 9.74 -11.90
N TYR A 423 3.77 9.78 -12.18
CA TYR A 423 2.80 10.52 -11.38
C TYR A 423 1.48 9.75 -11.30
N PRO A 424 0.85 9.67 -10.13
CA PRO A 424 1.46 9.94 -8.82
C PRO A 424 2.51 8.87 -8.47
N ASP A 425 3.53 9.25 -7.68
CA ASP A 425 4.39 8.24 -7.03
C ASP A 425 3.55 7.35 -6.10
N PRO A 426 3.74 6.02 -6.07
CA PRO A 426 2.99 5.11 -5.20
C PRO A 426 3.44 5.08 -3.72
N ASN A 427 4.64 5.57 -3.39
CA ASN A 427 5.18 5.51 -2.02
C ASN A 427 4.40 6.29 -0.96
N PRO A 428 3.72 7.41 -1.26
CA PRO A 428 2.78 8.01 -0.32
C PRO A 428 1.77 6.99 0.24
N SER A 429 1.27 6.07 -0.60
CA SER A 429 0.33 5.01 -0.21
C SER A 429 1.00 3.82 0.50
N TYR A 430 2.33 3.82 0.62
CA TYR A 430 3.09 2.77 1.33
C TYR A 430 3.54 3.19 2.72
N SER A 431 3.13 4.36 3.22
CA SER A 431 3.51 4.85 4.56
C SER A 431 3.16 3.90 5.71
N GLY A 432 2.16 3.02 5.54
CA GLY A 432 1.87 1.97 6.54
C GLY A 432 2.95 0.89 6.66
N ILE A 433 3.66 0.54 5.58
CA ILE A 433 4.72 -0.48 5.59
C ILE A 433 6.12 0.10 5.46
N ARG A 434 6.25 1.34 5.03
CA ARG A 434 7.51 2.05 4.86
C ARG A 434 7.55 3.29 5.74
N GLN A 435 8.61 3.39 6.56
CA GLN A 435 8.91 4.61 7.29
C GLN A 435 9.30 5.70 6.29
N GLN A 436 8.71 6.88 6.43
CA GLN A 436 8.93 8.05 5.59
C GLN A 436 9.89 9.03 6.28
N ALA A 437 10.67 9.76 5.49
CA ALA A 437 11.48 10.88 5.92
C ALA A 437 11.26 12.04 4.96
N ALA A 438 10.98 13.23 5.49
CA ALA A 438 10.74 14.44 4.72
C ALA A 438 11.71 15.55 5.10
N HIS A 439 12.22 16.23 4.07
CA HIS A 439 12.93 17.50 4.19
C HIS A 439 12.13 18.58 3.43
N PRO A 440 11.22 19.31 4.13
CA PRO A 440 10.33 20.28 3.51
C PRO A 440 10.98 21.65 3.33
N ARG A 441 10.57 22.36 2.28
CA ARG A 441 10.95 23.76 2.02
C ARG A 441 9.72 24.56 1.61
N ILE A 442 9.49 25.69 2.28
CA ILE A 442 8.51 26.69 1.84
C ILE A 442 9.23 27.64 0.88
N VAL A 443 8.70 27.80 -0.33
CA VAL A 443 9.36 28.53 -1.42
C VAL A 443 8.39 29.52 -2.06
N SER A 444 8.93 30.58 -2.68
CA SER A 444 8.12 31.46 -3.52
C SER A 444 7.62 30.75 -4.77
N GLU A 445 6.53 31.23 -5.34
CA GLU A 445 5.97 30.71 -6.60
C GLU A 445 7.04 30.61 -7.71
N ALA A 446 7.89 31.63 -7.89
CA ALA A 446 8.94 31.61 -8.91
C ALA A 446 9.92 30.43 -8.73
N LYS A 447 10.29 30.11 -7.49
CA LYS A 447 11.14 28.94 -7.18
C LYS A 447 10.37 27.63 -7.35
N GLY A 448 9.10 27.59 -6.96
CA GLY A 448 8.21 26.44 -7.16
C GLY A 448 8.03 26.09 -8.63
N ARG A 449 7.76 27.09 -9.48
CA ARG A 449 7.68 26.94 -10.94
C ARG A 449 9.00 26.45 -11.53
N LYS A 450 10.14 27.01 -11.09
CA LYS A 450 11.46 26.53 -11.53
C LYS A 450 11.71 25.06 -11.16
N TYR A 451 11.19 24.61 -10.03
CA TYR A 451 11.25 23.19 -9.62
C TYR A 451 10.39 22.30 -10.52
N LEU A 452 9.13 22.67 -10.79
CA LEU A 452 8.28 21.94 -11.73
C LEU A 452 8.83 21.95 -13.16
N GLU A 453 9.58 22.98 -13.55
CA GLU A 453 10.25 23.00 -14.84
C GLU A 453 11.33 21.91 -14.96
N GLN A 454 12.04 21.60 -13.87
CA GLN A 454 12.99 20.48 -13.87
C GLN A 454 12.26 19.14 -14.02
N ILE A 455 11.14 18.98 -13.31
CA ILE A 455 10.29 17.79 -13.44
C ILE A 455 9.75 17.67 -14.88
N ARG A 456 9.24 18.76 -15.46
CA ARG A 456 8.75 18.82 -16.85
C ARG A 456 9.83 18.39 -17.84
N THR A 457 11.04 18.91 -17.67
CA THR A 457 12.19 18.58 -18.52
C THR A 457 12.49 17.08 -18.47
N ASP A 458 12.49 16.47 -17.29
CA ASP A 458 12.78 15.05 -17.14
C ASP A 458 11.63 14.15 -17.64
N ILE A 459 10.36 14.58 -17.50
CA ILE A 459 9.23 13.88 -18.14
C ILE A 459 9.43 13.87 -19.66
N GLN A 460 9.78 15.02 -20.25
CA GLN A 460 10.00 15.13 -21.70
C GLN A 460 11.16 14.22 -22.15
N LYS A 461 12.29 14.23 -21.43
CA LYS A 461 13.41 13.32 -21.68
C LYS A 461 13.00 11.84 -21.58
N GLY A 462 12.14 11.51 -20.62
CA GLY A 462 11.60 10.15 -20.48
C GLY A 462 10.81 9.73 -21.72
N ARG A 463 9.92 10.60 -22.20
CA ARG A 463 9.11 10.36 -23.43
C ARG A 463 9.96 10.19 -24.68
N GLU A 464 11.09 10.88 -24.75
CA GLU A 464 12.05 10.80 -25.86
C GLU A 464 13.04 9.63 -25.73
N GLY A 465 12.99 8.86 -24.64
CA GLY A 465 13.93 7.76 -24.37
C GLY A 465 15.32 8.22 -23.90
N ASN A 466 15.46 9.48 -23.52
CA ASN A 466 16.72 10.12 -23.10
C ASN A 466 16.92 10.15 -21.58
N LEU A 467 15.94 9.73 -20.79
CA LEU A 467 16.07 9.63 -19.33
C LEU A 467 16.57 8.23 -18.92
N VAL A 468 17.63 8.19 -18.10
CA VAL A 468 18.24 6.93 -17.64
C VAL A 468 18.11 6.74 -16.13
N PHE A 469 18.14 5.49 -15.68
CA PHE A 469 18.24 5.11 -14.28
C PHE A 469 19.57 4.40 -14.07
N GLN A 470 20.37 4.93 -13.13
CA GLN A 470 21.59 4.29 -12.66
C GLN A 470 21.48 4.11 -11.17
N PHE A 471 21.40 2.87 -10.71
CA PHE A 471 21.18 2.58 -9.29
C PHE A 471 22.19 3.29 -8.38
N ALA A 472 23.46 3.28 -8.75
CA ALA A 472 24.53 3.90 -7.97
C ALA A 472 24.57 5.44 -8.09
N TRP A 473 24.03 6.04 -9.14
CA TRP A 473 24.16 7.48 -9.38
C TRP A 473 22.83 8.14 -9.75
N GLU A 474 22.45 8.20 -11.03
CA GLU A 474 21.23 8.86 -11.53
C GLU A 474 19.92 8.10 -11.19
N ASN A 475 19.73 7.73 -9.93
CA ASN A 475 18.56 7.03 -9.43
C ASN A 475 17.46 8.01 -8.94
N CYS A 476 16.45 7.46 -8.23
CA CYS A 476 15.32 8.21 -7.70
C CYS A 476 15.71 9.28 -6.67
N ALA A 477 16.66 8.99 -5.76
CA ALA A 477 17.16 9.95 -4.77
C ALA A 477 18.00 11.07 -5.41
N TYR A 478 18.88 10.72 -6.36
CA TYR A 478 19.64 11.73 -7.12
C TYR A 478 18.72 12.72 -7.81
N THR A 479 17.67 12.23 -8.46
CA THR A 479 16.77 13.07 -9.25
C THR A 479 16.06 14.10 -8.38
N VAL A 480 15.60 13.71 -7.18
CA VAL A 480 14.99 14.64 -6.22
C VAL A 480 15.97 15.70 -5.73
N GLN A 481 17.23 15.32 -5.49
CA GLN A 481 18.31 16.23 -5.13
C GLN A 481 18.62 17.19 -6.28
N ASP A 482 18.79 16.68 -7.50
CA ASP A 482 19.12 17.47 -8.70
C ASP A 482 18.03 18.49 -9.03
N TRP A 483 16.75 18.12 -8.95
CA TRP A 483 15.64 19.06 -9.09
C TRP A 483 15.71 20.19 -8.05
N ALA A 484 16.01 19.86 -6.80
CA ALA A 484 16.11 20.85 -5.72
C ALA A 484 17.32 21.76 -5.91
N ASP A 485 18.46 21.21 -6.28
CA ASP A 485 19.70 21.96 -6.46
C ASP A 485 19.58 22.92 -7.64
N ARG A 486 19.06 22.46 -8.79
CA ARG A 486 18.84 23.32 -9.96
C ARG A 486 17.80 24.40 -9.72
N ALA A 487 16.76 24.12 -8.93
CA ALA A 487 15.73 25.10 -8.63
C ALA A 487 16.21 26.15 -7.61
N PHE A 488 16.82 25.71 -6.51
CA PHE A 488 17.02 26.55 -5.33
C PHE A 488 18.44 27.11 -5.18
N CYS A 489 19.44 26.51 -5.84
CA CYS A 489 20.81 27.01 -5.78
C CYS A 489 21.05 28.12 -6.82
N LYS A 490 21.91 29.08 -6.45
CA LYS A 490 22.54 29.97 -7.43
C LYS A 490 23.65 29.18 -8.13
N LYS A 491 23.80 29.34 -9.47
CA LYS A 491 24.91 28.75 -10.23
C LYS A 491 26.24 29.07 -9.53
N GLY A 492 27.02 28.04 -9.19
CA GLY A 492 28.31 28.18 -8.51
C GLY A 492 28.27 28.16 -6.97
N ALA A 493 27.09 28.07 -6.34
CA ALA A 493 26.93 27.99 -4.88
C ALA A 493 26.36 26.64 -4.39
N CYS A 494 26.37 25.60 -5.24
CA CYS A 494 25.77 24.29 -4.92
C CYS A 494 26.42 23.59 -3.71
N ASN A 495 27.63 23.99 -3.30
CA ASN A 495 28.29 23.51 -2.09
C ASN A 495 27.57 23.91 -0.78
N GLN A 496 26.52 24.73 -0.85
CA GLN A 496 25.75 25.17 0.32
C GLN A 496 24.49 24.33 0.60
N THR A 497 24.03 23.51 -0.35
CA THR A 497 22.86 22.67 -0.12
C THR A 497 23.31 21.35 0.49
N PRO A 498 22.75 20.94 1.63
CA PRO A 498 23.13 19.68 2.23
C PRO A 498 22.84 18.53 1.27
N HIS A 499 23.80 17.62 1.13
CA HIS A 499 23.61 16.37 0.42
C HIS A 499 22.61 15.51 1.17
N LEU A 500 21.38 15.37 0.68
CA LEU A 500 20.31 14.69 1.41
C LEU A 500 20.51 13.16 1.45
N PHE A 501 21.08 12.59 0.37
CA PHE A 501 21.06 11.15 0.12
C PHE A 501 22.44 10.50 -0.04
N ILE A 502 23.52 11.27 -0.12
CA ILE A 502 24.85 10.71 -0.45
C ILE A 502 25.38 9.88 0.73
N ALA A 503 25.80 8.65 0.44
CA ALA A 503 26.46 7.75 1.37
C ALA A 503 27.51 6.86 0.65
N PRO A 504 28.58 6.43 1.33
CA PRO A 504 29.48 5.40 0.81
C PRO A 504 28.70 4.09 0.57
N LEU A 505 28.96 3.38 -0.54
CA LEU A 505 28.31 2.09 -0.81
C LEU A 505 28.60 1.06 0.29
N VAL A 506 29.83 1.04 0.81
CA VAL A 506 30.28 0.11 1.88
C VAL A 506 29.62 0.34 3.24
N ASP A 507 28.99 1.50 3.40
CA ASP A 507 28.21 1.83 4.60
C ASP A 507 26.80 1.22 4.54
N ALA A 508 26.35 0.79 3.36
CA ALA A 508 25.02 0.27 3.11
C ALA A 508 24.99 -1.27 3.15
N GLY A 509 23.82 -1.83 3.48
CA GLY A 509 23.50 -3.23 3.27
C GLY A 509 22.69 -3.46 2.00
N ALA A 510 22.46 -4.72 1.66
CA ALA A 510 21.65 -5.12 0.50
C ALA A 510 20.84 -6.40 0.78
N VAL A 511 20.14 -6.93 -0.22
CA VAL A 511 19.70 -8.34 -0.27
C VAL A 511 20.86 -9.24 -0.66
N GLU A 512 20.86 -10.48 -0.18
CA GLU A 512 21.83 -11.49 -0.63
C GLU A 512 21.68 -11.77 -2.13
N PRO A 513 22.79 -12.05 -2.85
CA PRO A 513 24.17 -12.20 -2.35
C PRO A 513 24.98 -10.89 -2.27
N LEU A 514 24.35 -9.74 -2.57
CA LEU A 514 25.05 -8.45 -2.61
C LEU A 514 25.47 -7.98 -1.21
N ASP A 515 24.68 -8.31 -0.18
CA ASP A 515 25.00 -7.97 1.22
C ASP A 515 26.33 -8.60 1.65
N SER A 516 26.53 -9.88 1.35
CA SER A 516 27.80 -10.59 1.58
C SER A 516 28.98 -9.93 0.85
N LEU A 517 28.79 -9.52 -0.42
CA LEU A 517 29.84 -8.83 -1.19
C LEU A 517 30.22 -7.48 -0.56
N ILE A 518 29.21 -6.69 -0.15
CA ILE A 518 29.46 -5.41 0.52
C ILE A 518 30.16 -5.62 1.87
N GLY A 519 29.78 -6.66 2.62
CA GLY A 519 30.45 -7.06 3.86
C GLY A 519 31.94 -7.32 3.65
N ILE A 520 32.32 -8.07 2.61
CA ILE A 520 33.73 -8.30 2.25
C ILE A 520 34.46 -6.99 1.97
N PHE A 521 33.83 -6.06 1.22
CA PHE A 521 34.45 -4.77 0.91
C PHE A 521 34.67 -3.92 2.17
N LYS A 522 33.71 -3.92 3.09
CA LYS A 522 33.74 -3.10 4.29
C LYS A 522 34.92 -3.39 5.21
N ASP A 523 35.38 -4.64 5.26
CA ASP A 523 36.48 -5.07 6.13
C ASP A 523 37.88 -4.74 5.58
N LEU A 524 37.97 -4.16 4.38
CA LEU A 524 39.24 -3.88 3.71
C LEU A 524 39.68 -2.42 3.88
N PRO A 525 40.99 -2.10 3.77
CA PRO A 525 41.47 -0.72 3.74
C PRO A 525 40.90 0.07 2.54
N GLN A 526 40.64 1.38 2.68
CA GLN A 526 39.95 2.21 1.68
C GLN A 526 40.46 2.03 0.24
N GLY A 527 41.78 2.05 0.02
CA GLY A 527 42.35 1.89 -1.33
C GLY A 527 42.06 0.52 -1.97
N MET A 528 41.91 -0.53 -1.16
CA MET A 528 41.49 -1.85 -1.63
C MET A 528 39.97 -1.92 -1.83
N GLN A 529 39.19 -1.22 -1.00
CA GLN A 529 37.74 -1.11 -1.19
C GLN A 529 37.44 -0.54 -2.57
N ASP A 530 38.05 0.59 -2.92
CA ASP A 530 37.81 1.27 -4.19
C ASP A 530 38.18 0.37 -5.38
N ALA A 531 39.35 -0.28 -5.32
CA ALA A 531 39.79 -1.21 -6.35
C ALA A 531 38.83 -2.40 -6.53
N LEU A 532 38.34 -3.00 -5.44
CA LEU A 532 37.49 -4.18 -5.50
C LEU A 532 36.04 -3.86 -5.85
N VAL A 533 35.48 -2.77 -5.33
CA VAL A 533 34.16 -2.28 -5.74
C VAL A 533 34.20 -1.94 -7.23
N GLY A 534 35.25 -1.22 -7.67
CA GLY A 534 35.47 -0.89 -9.07
C GLY A 534 35.54 -2.11 -9.98
N THR A 535 36.35 -3.10 -9.61
CA THR A 535 36.53 -4.35 -10.35
C THR A 535 35.23 -5.17 -10.39
N THR A 536 34.55 -5.31 -9.25
CA THR A 536 33.30 -6.07 -9.14
C THR A 536 32.21 -5.44 -10.01
N ALA A 537 32.01 -4.12 -9.91
CA ALA A 537 31.05 -3.42 -10.75
C ALA A 537 31.37 -3.57 -12.24
N SER A 538 32.65 -3.54 -12.62
CA SER A 538 33.10 -3.77 -14.00
C SER A 538 32.76 -5.17 -14.50
N LEU A 539 33.05 -6.21 -13.70
CA LEU A 539 32.69 -7.60 -13.99
C LEU A 539 31.17 -7.81 -14.10
N LEU A 540 30.39 -7.12 -13.27
CA LEU A 540 28.93 -7.16 -13.31
C LEU A 540 28.34 -6.33 -14.46
N GLY A 541 29.16 -5.55 -15.16
CA GLY A 541 28.80 -4.88 -16.40
C GLY A 541 28.55 -3.38 -16.28
N SER A 542 29.30 -2.65 -15.45
CA SER A 542 29.21 -1.19 -15.33
C SER A 542 29.41 -0.42 -16.63
N ALA A 543 30.07 -1.02 -17.62
CA ALA A 543 30.25 -0.48 -18.97
C ALA A 543 28.99 -0.60 -19.86
N ARG A 544 28.01 -1.43 -19.47
CA ARG A 544 26.71 -1.52 -20.14
C ARG A 544 25.97 -0.20 -19.92
N GLY A 545 25.37 0.29 -20.98
CA GLY A 545 24.91 1.67 -21.03
C GLY A 545 23.95 1.95 -22.16
N LEU A 546 23.36 3.14 -22.12
CA LEU A 546 22.43 3.64 -23.13
C LEU A 546 23.05 4.84 -23.82
N VAL A 547 22.78 4.98 -25.12
CA VAL A 547 23.09 6.20 -25.86
C VAL A 547 21.87 7.09 -25.76
N ILE A 548 22.03 8.25 -25.14
CA ILE A 548 20.99 9.27 -25.02
C ILE A 548 21.43 10.55 -25.72
N GLU A 549 20.48 11.40 -26.04
CA GLU A 549 20.74 12.78 -26.40
C GLU A 549 20.85 13.64 -25.14
N ASP A 550 21.93 14.40 -24.99
CA ASP A 550 22.12 15.32 -23.86
C ASP A 550 21.39 16.67 -24.08
N ASP A 551 21.45 17.54 -23.07
CA ASP A 551 20.79 18.86 -23.11
C ASP A 551 21.26 19.78 -24.26
N ASN A 552 22.34 19.43 -24.96
CA ASN A 552 22.87 20.16 -26.12
C ASN A 552 22.61 19.44 -27.46
N GLY A 553 21.79 18.39 -27.48
CA GLY A 553 21.52 17.60 -28.69
C GLY A 553 22.62 16.60 -29.05
N LYS A 554 23.61 16.37 -28.18
CA LYS A 554 24.74 15.48 -28.46
C LYS A 554 24.44 14.07 -27.99
N LYS A 555 24.69 13.07 -28.84
CA LYS A 555 24.62 11.67 -28.46
C LYS A 555 25.76 11.29 -27.51
N VAL A 556 25.42 10.87 -26.30
CA VAL A 556 26.36 10.47 -25.24
C VAL A 556 25.98 9.10 -24.71
N LYS A 557 26.97 8.21 -24.59
CA LYS A 557 26.79 6.91 -23.91
C LYS A 557 26.85 7.11 -22.40
N LYS A 558 25.72 6.95 -21.71
CA LYS A 558 25.62 6.87 -20.25
C LYS A 558 25.81 5.43 -19.78
N SER A 559 26.75 5.21 -18.87
CA SER A 559 27.00 3.93 -18.20
C SER A 559 27.41 4.19 -16.76
N VAL A 560 27.31 3.19 -15.87
CA VAL A 560 27.71 3.36 -14.46
C VAL A 560 29.22 3.62 -14.38
N GLU A 561 30.01 2.96 -15.22
CA GLU A 561 31.46 3.16 -15.38
C GLU A 561 31.85 4.62 -15.68
N LYS A 562 31.04 5.32 -16.48
CA LYS A 562 31.27 6.73 -16.84
C LYS A 562 30.62 7.71 -15.87
N SER A 563 29.91 7.23 -14.86
CA SER A 563 29.25 8.08 -13.88
C SER A 563 30.23 8.51 -12.78
N PRO A 564 29.91 9.59 -12.03
CA PRO A 564 30.69 10.02 -10.88
C PRO A 564 30.92 8.94 -9.81
N PHE A 565 30.10 7.89 -9.75
CA PHE A 565 30.34 6.75 -8.87
C PHE A 565 31.72 6.09 -9.13
N HIS A 566 32.15 5.98 -10.39
CA HIS A 566 33.46 5.43 -10.77
C HIS A 566 34.51 6.50 -11.07
N GLN A 567 34.11 7.63 -11.66
CA GLN A 567 35.05 8.70 -12.05
C GLN A 567 35.46 9.60 -10.87
N GLY A 568 34.70 9.50 -9.78
CA GLY A 568 34.81 10.32 -8.58
C GLY A 568 34.20 11.71 -8.77
N PHE A 569 33.85 12.33 -7.65
CA PHE A 569 33.34 13.70 -7.57
C PHE A 569 33.79 14.35 -6.27
N GLU A 570 33.65 15.67 -6.17
CA GLU A 570 33.95 16.42 -4.96
C GLU A 570 32.78 16.34 -3.97
N LEU A 571 33.09 15.95 -2.73
CA LEU A 571 32.19 15.94 -1.58
C LEU A 571 32.94 16.55 -0.40
N ASP A 572 32.41 17.63 0.17
CA ASP A 572 33.03 18.36 1.29
C ASP A 572 34.52 18.70 1.06
N GLY A 573 34.87 19.10 -0.17
CA GLY A 573 36.24 19.46 -0.56
C GLY A 573 37.17 18.27 -0.82
N ASN A 574 36.69 17.03 -0.75
CA ASN A 574 37.47 15.83 -1.01
C ASN A 574 36.95 15.11 -2.25
N LYS A 575 37.86 14.60 -3.09
CA LYS A 575 37.47 13.71 -4.19
C LYS A 575 37.13 12.33 -3.63
N VAL A 576 35.88 11.91 -3.77
CA VAL A 576 35.38 10.62 -3.28
C VAL A 576 34.94 9.72 -4.44
N TYR A 577 35.03 8.41 -4.23
CA TYR A 577 34.61 7.37 -5.17
C TYR A 577 33.58 6.46 -4.50
N HIS A 578 32.82 5.72 -5.29
CA HIS A 578 31.89 4.68 -4.83
C HIS A 578 30.84 5.13 -3.80
N HIS A 579 30.48 6.41 -3.86
CA HIS A 579 29.35 6.95 -3.12
C HIS A 579 28.10 6.89 -3.99
N ILE A 580 26.97 6.56 -3.35
CA ILE A 580 25.68 6.40 -4.00
C ILE A 580 24.66 7.39 -3.44
N HIS A 581 23.62 7.68 -4.24
CA HIS A 581 22.44 8.40 -3.76
C HIS A 581 21.50 7.41 -3.08
N LEU A 582 21.54 7.33 -1.76
CA LEU A 582 20.83 6.33 -0.97
C LEU A 582 19.62 6.94 -0.27
N PRO A 583 18.36 6.62 -0.64
CA PRO A 583 17.19 7.21 0.00
C PRO A 583 17.19 7.09 1.54
N SER A 584 17.57 5.93 2.07
CA SER A 584 17.60 5.67 3.52
C SER A 584 18.61 6.51 4.29
N GLN A 585 19.55 7.18 3.60
CA GLN A 585 20.46 8.15 4.20
C GLN A 585 19.74 9.40 4.70
N LEU A 586 18.65 9.83 4.06
CA LEU A 586 17.86 10.98 4.54
C LEU A 586 17.33 10.73 5.95
N HIS A 587 16.80 9.53 6.22
CA HIS A 587 16.40 9.12 7.58
C HIS A 587 17.57 9.20 8.55
N ARG A 588 18.76 8.70 8.17
CA ARG A 588 19.95 8.70 9.04
C ARG A 588 20.37 10.13 9.38
N GLN A 589 20.32 11.05 8.41
CA GLN A 589 20.71 12.45 8.62
C GLN A 589 19.73 13.20 9.52
N ILE A 590 18.43 13.02 9.33
CA ILE A 590 17.40 13.61 10.20
C ILE A 590 17.51 13.05 11.63
N LYS A 591 17.64 11.72 11.80
CA LYS A 591 17.80 11.09 13.13
C LYS A 591 19.03 11.59 13.88
N LYS A 592 20.12 11.90 13.16
CA LYS A 592 21.36 12.45 13.73
C LYS A 592 21.29 13.96 13.98
N GLY A 593 20.17 14.63 13.68
CA GLY A 593 20.04 16.09 13.79
C GLY A 593 20.91 16.87 12.80
N LYS A 594 21.47 16.21 11.78
CA LYS A 594 22.30 16.87 10.75
C LYS A 594 21.46 17.65 9.75
N LEU A 595 20.22 17.24 9.55
CA LEU A 595 19.24 17.93 8.70
C LEU A 595 17.95 18.19 9.46
N PRO A 596 17.33 19.37 9.28
CA PRO A 596 15.96 19.56 9.71
C PRO A 596 15.07 18.67 8.86
N GLY A 597 14.08 18.04 9.48
CA GLY A 597 13.14 17.19 8.79
C GLY A 597 12.32 16.39 9.77
N VAL A 598 11.41 15.59 9.23
CA VAL A 598 10.51 14.77 10.01
C VAL A 598 10.50 13.34 9.51
N ILE A 599 10.38 12.40 10.43
CA ILE A 599 10.28 10.97 10.16
C ILE A 599 8.96 10.49 10.76
N TRP A 600 8.23 9.67 10.01
CA TRP A 600 7.00 9.07 10.50
C TRP A 600 6.75 7.70 9.87
N SER A 601 5.83 6.95 10.49
CA SER A 601 5.24 5.75 9.91
C SER A 601 3.74 5.74 10.08
N GLY A 602 3.06 4.99 9.22
CA GLY A 602 1.60 4.96 9.18
C GLY A 602 1.00 6.20 8.52
N PHE A 603 -0.32 6.27 8.52
CA PHE A 603 -1.06 7.38 7.93
C PHE A 603 -1.53 8.41 8.95
N GLN A 604 -1.30 8.20 10.25
CA GLN A 604 -1.78 9.05 11.33
C GLN A 604 -1.40 10.52 11.13
N ARG A 605 -0.14 10.78 10.74
CA ARG A 605 0.35 12.13 10.41
C ARG A 605 -0.24 12.72 9.13
N MET A 606 -0.77 11.87 8.24
CA MET A 606 -1.45 12.29 7.01
C MET A 606 -2.93 12.64 7.26
N GLN A 607 -3.53 12.11 8.33
CA GLN A 607 -4.92 12.28 8.72
C GLN A 607 -5.05 13.39 9.77
N ILE A 608 -4.95 14.65 9.34
CA ILE A 608 -5.09 15.82 10.23
C ILE A 608 -6.44 16.46 9.94
N THR A 609 -7.44 16.22 10.77
CA THR A 609 -8.72 16.90 10.61
C THR A 609 -8.68 18.28 11.26
N SER A 610 -8.80 19.34 10.46
CA SER A 610 -9.56 20.55 10.85
C SER A 610 -10.96 20.58 10.21
N ARG A 611 -11.24 19.68 9.26
CA ARG A 611 -12.58 19.53 8.66
C ARG A 611 -13.42 18.59 9.50
N THR A 612 -14.26 19.17 10.35
CA THR A 612 -15.46 18.49 10.85
C THR A 612 -16.23 17.96 9.62
N PRO A 613 -16.67 16.69 9.57
CA PRO A 613 -17.58 16.26 8.54
C PRO A 613 -18.84 17.14 8.66
N THR A 614 -19.15 17.90 7.61
CA THR A 614 -20.44 18.58 7.46
C THR A 614 -21.55 17.58 7.23
#